data_AF-A0A8J6QY25-F1
#
_entry.id   AF-A0A8J6QY25-F1
#
_cell.length_a   1.000
_cell.length_b   1.000
_cell.length_c   1.000
_cell.angle_alpha   90.00
_cell.angle_beta   90.00
_cell.angle_gamma   90.00
#
_symmetry.space_group_name_H-M   'P 1'
#
loop_
_entity.id
_entity.type
_entity.pdbx_description
1 polymer ?
#
loop_
_entity_poly.entity_id
_entity_poly.type
_entity_poly.pdbx_seq_one_letter_code
_entity_poly.pdbx_strand_id
1 'polypeptide(L)'
;MRPVVVVLLAVGLASGSYWVANQVKQTQSTQSGRATGTRAPGTAPAIAAAGDIACDPDSPKFNGGRGTATACRMQATAQLLLNEGLTAVLPLGDLQYEVGSAEAFQKSYAPSWGRLKSITRPVVGNHEYEEPGAASYYRYFGAAAGSPQRGYYSYDIGQWHLIALNSNCSEVGGCGIGSPQERWLKADLAAHPRKCTLAYWHHPRFSSGHHGNNSDTQAFWQALAAAGADVVLAGHDHHYERFAPQTPQGKLDPDRGIRQFVVGTGGKNHYELGEIQPHSQVRNADTYGVLKLTLHPTRYDWRFISEAGKSFSDSGNSPCH
;
A
#
# COMPACT_ATOMS: atom_id res chain seq x y z
N MET A 1 81.37 17.85 37.60
CA MET A 1 80.00 17.68 37.06
C MET A 1 80.08 16.63 35.97
N ARG A 2 79.54 15.43 36.21
CA ARG A 2 79.65 14.28 35.31
C ARG A 2 78.27 14.01 34.68
N PRO A 3 78.16 13.89 33.35
CA PRO A 3 76.88 13.62 32.70
C PRO A 3 76.56 12.11 32.76
N VAL A 4 75.32 11.80 33.12
CA VAL A 4 74.76 10.45 33.08
C VAL A 4 74.15 10.23 31.70
N VAL A 5 74.64 9.20 31.00
CA VAL A 5 74.13 8.75 29.70
C VAL A 5 72.93 7.83 29.96
N VAL A 6 71.77 8.18 29.42
CA VAL A 6 70.57 7.33 29.39
C VAL A 6 70.33 6.89 27.95
N VAL A 7 70.49 5.59 27.70
CA VAL A 7 70.23 4.96 26.40
C VAL A 7 68.77 4.48 26.38
N LEU A 8 67.96 5.06 25.49
CA LEU A 8 66.61 4.61 25.17
C LEU A 8 66.69 3.59 24.02
N LEU A 9 66.29 2.35 24.30
CA LEU A 9 66.16 1.27 23.32
C LEU A 9 64.69 1.12 22.90
N ALA A 10 64.45 1.21 21.59
CA ALA A 10 63.19 0.87 20.95
C ALA A 10 63.08 -0.65 20.76
N VAL A 11 61.91 -1.23 21.02
CA VAL A 11 61.59 -2.61 20.64
C VAL A 11 60.16 -2.69 20.09
N GLY A 12 60.04 -3.25 18.89
CA GLY A 12 58.79 -3.46 18.17
C GLY A 12 57.97 -4.63 18.70
N LEU A 13 56.67 -4.58 18.43
CA LEU A 13 55.66 -5.57 18.80
C LEU A 13 55.46 -6.57 17.65
N ALA A 14 55.47 -7.87 17.96
CA ALA A 14 54.70 -8.89 17.24
C ALA A 14 54.49 -10.17 18.08
N SER A 15 53.21 -10.43 18.37
CA SER A 15 52.47 -11.70 18.49
C SER A 15 53.05 -12.93 19.20
N GLY A 16 52.27 -13.44 20.17
CA GLY A 16 52.33 -14.83 20.64
C GLY A 16 51.30 -15.10 21.73
N SER A 17 50.13 -15.62 21.36
CA SER A 17 49.06 -16.03 22.26
C SER A 17 49.32 -17.43 22.81
N TYR A 18 49.24 -17.63 24.13
CA TYR A 18 49.19 -18.96 24.75
C TYR A 18 47.89 -19.11 25.57
N TRP A 19 47.19 -20.21 25.30
CA TRP A 19 46.00 -20.69 25.98
C TRP A 19 46.36 -21.39 27.29
N VAL A 20 45.60 -21.11 28.35
CA VAL A 20 45.44 -22.03 29.49
C VAL A 20 43.95 -22.16 29.78
N ALA A 21 43.46 -23.39 29.71
CA ALA A 21 42.11 -23.77 30.07
C ALA A 21 42.00 -23.99 31.59
N ASN A 22 40.92 -23.53 32.20
CA ASN A 22 40.31 -24.27 33.31
C ASN A 22 38.81 -24.00 33.38
N GLN A 23 38.04 -25.07 33.54
CA GLN A 23 36.59 -25.09 33.47
C GLN A 23 35.93 -24.75 34.80
N VAL A 24 34.83 -23.98 34.74
CA VAL A 24 33.71 -24.09 35.69
C VAL A 24 32.38 -23.97 34.93
N LYS A 25 31.46 -24.87 35.29
CA LYS A 25 30.12 -25.14 34.76
C LYS A 25 29.29 -23.90 34.40
N GLN A 26 28.76 -23.86 33.18
CA GLN A 26 27.57 -23.09 32.84
C GLN A 26 26.38 -24.01 32.60
N THR A 27 25.33 -23.77 33.35
CA THR A 27 23.97 -24.30 33.19
C THR A 27 23.43 -24.01 31.79
N GLN A 28 23.02 -25.05 31.08
CA GLN A 28 22.29 -24.93 29.83
C GLN A 28 20.90 -24.34 30.12
N SER A 29 20.66 -23.08 29.72
CA SER A 29 19.31 -22.60 29.46
C SER A 29 19.06 -22.70 27.97
N THR A 30 18.04 -23.48 27.63
CA THR A 30 17.51 -23.65 26.28
C THR A 30 17.10 -22.30 25.71
N GLN A 31 17.72 -21.88 24.60
CA GLN A 31 17.25 -20.75 23.81
C GLN A 31 15.82 -21.04 23.32
N SER A 32 14.86 -20.32 23.89
CA SER A 32 13.49 -20.25 23.40
C SER A 32 13.51 -19.62 22.00
N GLY A 33 13.20 -20.43 20.99
CA GLY A 33 12.94 -19.98 19.63
C GLY A 33 11.91 -18.85 19.61
N ARG A 34 12.23 -17.79 18.88
CA ARG A 34 11.31 -16.69 18.60
C ARG A 34 10.11 -17.26 17.85
N ALA A 35 8.96 -17.32 18.53
CA ALA A 35 7.70 -17.71 17.95
C ALA A 35 7.35 -16.77 16.78
N THR A 36 7.59 -17.22 15.56
CA THR A 36 6.83 -16.77 14.40
C THR A 36 5.41 -17.27 14.63
N GLY A 37 4.48 -16.34 14.87
CA GLY A 37 3.06 -16.66 14.98
C GLY A 37 2.60 -17.33 13.69
N THR A 38 2.59 -18.66 13.68
CA THR A 38 2.07 -19.47 12.59
C THR A 38 0.56 -19.36 12.70
N ARG A 39 -0.02 -18.57 11.79
CA ARG A 39 -1.47 -18.50 11.60
C ARG A 39 -2.01 -19.92 11.43
N ALA A 40 -3.10 -20.23 12.13
CA ALA A 40 -3.77 -21.52 12.03
C ALA A 40 -4.02 -21.90 10.55
N PRO A 41 -3.72 -23.13 10.13
CA PRO A 41 -4.05 -23.58 8.79
C PRO A 41 -5.58 -23.62 8.65
N GLY A 42 -6.16 -22.86 7.72
CA GLY A 42 -7.58 -23.01 7.37
C GLY A 42 -8.33 -21.81 6.81
N THR A 43 -7.87 -20.56 6.96
CA THR A 43 -8.57 -19.39 6.41
C THR A 43 -7.71 -18.65 5.40
N ALA A 44 -8.29 -18.27 4.26
CA ALA A 44 -7.64 -17.45 3.23
C ALA A 44 -7.27 -16.05 3.78
N PRO A 45 -6.12 -15.47 3.43
CA PRO A 45 -5.77 -14.10 3.84
C PRO A 45 -6.83 -13.08 3.45
N ALA A 46 -7.11 -12.14 4.34
CA ALA A 46 -7.98 -11.01 4.06
C ALA A 46 -7.17 -9.72 4.06
N ILE A 47 -7.41 -8.87 3.07
CA ILE A 47 -6.87 -7.51 2.98
C ILE A 47 -8.02 -6.51 2.88
N ALA A 48 -7.74 -5.24 3.17
CA ALA A 48 -8.70 -4.17 2.95
C ALA A 48 -8.03 -2.93 2.35
N ALA A 49 -8.74 -2.17 1.52
CA ALA A 49 -8.22 -1.03 0.80
C ALA A 49 -9.19 0.15 0.76
N ALA A 50 -8.66 1.36 0.81
CA ALA A 50 -9.31 2.61 0.41
C ALA A 50 -8.24 3.69 0.20
N GLY A 51 -8.50 4.65 -0.66
CA GLY A 51 -7.71 5.88 -0.84
C GLY A 51 -8.46 7.10 -0.31
N ASP A 52 -7.82 8.26 -0.40
CA ASP A 52 -8.50 9.56 -0.21
C ASP A 52 -9.05 9.72 1.22
N ILE A 53 -8.13 9.59 2.19
CA ILE A 53 -8.45 9.20 3.56
C ILE A 53 -8.64 10.40 4.49
N ALA A 54 -7.53 10.99 4.97
CA ALA A 54 -7.58 11.87 6.12
C ALA A 54 -7.57 13.33 5.69
N CYS A 55 -8.60 14.07 6.12
CA CYS A 55 -8.67 15.50 5.93
C CYS A 55 -7.51 16.25 6.59
N ASP A 56 -7.28 17.46 6.10
CA ASP A 56 -6.49 18.47 6.79
C ASP A 56 -7.05 18.73 8.21
N PRO A 57 -6.20 18.70 9.26
CA PRO A 57 -6.64 18.96 10.63
C PRO A 57 -7.20 20.37 10.86
N ASP A 58 -6.84 21.35 10.02
CA ASP A 58 -7.32 22.73 10.10
C ASP A 58 -8.64 22.96 9.35
N SER A 59 -9.10 21.96 8.59
CA SER A 59 -10.41 22.00 7.94
C SER A 59 -11.54 22.10 8.97
N PRO A 60 -12.52 23.02 8.80
CA PRO A 60 -13.72 23.03 9.64
C PRO A 60 -14.48 21.70 9.63
N LYS A 61 -14.36 20.93 8.55
CA LYS A 61 -14.99 19.60 8.40
C LYS A 61 -14.27 18.52 9.20
N PHE A 62 -12.99 18.71 9.58
CA PHE A 62 -12.25 17.77 10.42
C PHE A 62 -12.93 17.58 11.78
N ASN A 63 -13.46 18.67 12.36
CA ASN A 63 -14.30 18.63 13.56
C ASN A 63 -13.67 17.83 14.72
N GLY A 64 -12.38 18.05 14.98
CA GLY A 64 -11.60 17.31 15.97
C GLY A 64 -11.47 15.81 15.65
N GLY A 65 -11.43 15.46 14.36
CA GLY A 65 -11.39 14.08 13.86
C GLY A 65 -12.76 13.40 13.76
N ARG A 66 -13.84 14.00 14.25
CA ARG A 66 -15.20 13.43 14.20
C ARG A 66 -15.83 13.49 12.80
N GLY A 67 -15.32 14.37 11.95
CA GLY A 67 -15.87 14.61 10.64
C GLY A 67 -17.25 15.27 10.64
N THR A 68 -17.86 15.33 9.45
CA THR A 68 -19.27 15.67 9.23
C THR A 68 -20.02 14.46 8.69
N ALA A 69 -21.24 14.63 8.19
CA ALA A 69 -21.96 13.56 7.47
C ALA A 69 -21.41 13.32 6.05
N THR A 70 -20.72 14.29 5.47
CA THR A 70 -20.33 14.30 4.05
C THR A 70 -18.83 14.50 3.84
N ALA A 71 -18.03 14.55 4.89
CA ALA A 71 -16.58 14.73 4.80
C ALA A 71 -15.84 14.29 6.07
N CYS A 72 -14.54 14.10 5.92
CA CYS A 72 -13.59 13.74 6.97
C CYS A 72 -14.04 12.52 7.79
N ARG A 73 -14.41 11.45 7.08
CA ARG A 73 -14.91 10.19 7.64
C ARG A 73 -13.82 9.15 7.91
N MET A 74 -12.55 9.55 7.93
CA MET A 74 -11.40 8.66 8.16
C MET A 74 -11.48 7.88 9.48
N GLN A 75 -12.07 8.43 10.55
CA GLN A 75 -12.31 7.66 11.78
C GLN A 75 -13.38 6.58 11.59
N ALA A 76 -14.46 6.89 10.88
CA ALA A 76 -15.55 5.96 10.64
C ALA A 76 -15.09 4.79 9.77
N THR A 77 -14.29 5.06 8.72
CA THR A 77 -13.72 4.02 7.85
C THR A 77 -12.60 3.23 8.53
N ALA A 78 -11.74 3.87 9.33
CA ALA A 78 -10.73 3.17 10.12
C ALA A 78 -11.37 2.16 11.10
N GLN A 79 -12.53 2.49 11.67
CA GLN A 79 -13.23 1.62 12.60
C GLN A 79 -13.69 0.31 11.95
N LEU A 80 -13.92 0.30 10.63
CA LEU A 80 -14.29 -0.91 9.86
C LEU A 80 -13.14 -1.91 9.71
N LEU A 81 -11.90 -1.49 10.01
CA LEU A 81 -10.69 -2.29 9.79
C LEU A 81 -10.14 -2.90 11.09
N LEU A 82 -10.51 -2.32 12.23
CA LEU A 82 -9.97 -2.71 13.53
C LEU A 82 -10.58 -4.03 13.98
N ASN A 83 -9.72 -4.95 14.46
CA ASN A 83 -10.10 -6.28 14.95
C ASN A 83 -10.71 -7.22 13.89
N GLU A 84 -10.59 -6.89 12.60
CA GLU A 84 -11.11 -7.69 11.48
C GLU A 84 -10.26 -8.91 11.08
N GLY A 85 -9.12 -9.13 11.76
CA GLY A 85 -8.18 -10.22 11.42
C GLY A 85 -7.50 -10.05 10.06
N LEU A 86 -7.33 -8.82 9.60
CA LEU A 86 -6.68 -8.50 8.33
C LEU A 86 -5.19 -8.88 8.34
N THR A 87 -4.73 -9.40 7.20
CA THR A 87 -3.31 -9.68 6.95
C THR A 87 -2.56 -8.42 6.53
N ALA A 88 -3.21 -7.54 5.76
CA ALA A 88 -2.69 -6.24 5.39
C ALA A 88 -3.81 -5.22 5.14
N VAL A 89 -3.48 -3.93 5.28
CA VAL A 89 -4.31 -2.81 4.86
C VAL A 89 -3.57 -2.05 3.77
N LEU A 90 -4.26 -1.72 2.68
CA LEU A 90 -3.71 -1.06 1.48
C LEU A 90 -4.30 0.35 1.33
N PRO A 91 -3.71 1.38 1.97
CA PRO A 91 -4.06 2.76 1.68
C PRO A 91 -3.65 3.14 0.24
N LEU A 92 -4.61 3.60 -0.57
CA LEU A 92 -4.46 3.78 -2.02
C LEU A 92 -4.00 5.20 -2.42
N GLY A 93 -3.15 5.84 -1.61
CA GLY A 93 -2.67 7.20 -1.82
C GLY A 93 -3.66 8.27 -1.35
N ASP A 94 -3.17 9.51 -1.24
CA ASP A 94 -3.88 10.64 -0.65
C ASP A 94 -4.33 10.31 0.78
N LEU A 95 -3.31 9.95 1.57
CA LEU A 95 -3.49 9.50 2.93
C LEU A 95 -3.70 10.68 3.86
N GLN A 96 -3.04 11.80 3.57
CA GLN A 96 -3.15 13.03 4.34
C GLN A 96 -3.26 14.27 3.44
N TYR A 97 -4.38 14.96 3.58
CA TYR A 97 -4.68 16.23 2.89
C TYR A 97 -4.37 17.47 3.74
N GLU A 98 -4.31 18.68 3.17
CA GLU A 98 -4.15 18.95 1.72
C GLU A 98 -2.69 18.77 1.28
N VAL A 99 -1.77 18.84 2.25
CA VAL A 99 -0.35 18.53 2.07
C VAL A 99 -0.02 17.41 3.06
N GLY A 100 0.68 16.38 2.60
CA GLY A 100 1.13 15.24 3.40
C GLY A 100 2.18 15.57 4.48
N SER A 101 2.06 16.68 5.19
CA SER A 101 3.02 17.15 6.19
C SER A 101 3.07 16.25 7.42
N ALA A 102 4.23 16.22 8.09
CA ALA A 102 4.41 15.44 9.32
C ALA A 102 3.38 15.79 10.41
N GLU A 103 3.06 17.07 10.57
CA GLU A 103 2.09 17.53 11.57
C GLU A 103 0.67 17.05 11.24
N ALA A 104 0.26 17.18 9.97
CA ALA A 104 -1.05 16.71 9.54
C ALA A 104 -1.17 15.18 9.70
N PHE A 105 -0.13 14.42 9.31
CA PHE A 105 -0.06 12.98 9.56
C PHE A 105 -0.22 12.64 11.05
N GLN A 106 0.41 13.40 11.95
CA GLN A 106 0.30 13.17 13.40
C GLN A 106 -1.08 13.53 13.96
N LYS A 107 -1.70 14.60 13.47
CA LYS A 107 -2.98 15.12 14.00
C LYS A 107 -4.22 14.43 13.42
N SER A 108 -4.17 13.94 12.17
CA SER A 108 -5.35 13.47 11.44
C SER A 108 -5.26 12.00 11.01
N TYR A 109 -4.23 11.62 10.23
CA TYR A 109 -4.07 10.22 9.80
C TYR A 109 -3.71 9.27 10.96
N ALA A 110 -2.75 9.64 11.81
CA ALA A 110 -2.22 8.76 12.85
C ALA A 110 -3.28 8.30 13.87
N PRO A 111 -4.18 9.16 14.37
CA PRO A 111 -5.25 8.76 15.29
C PRO A 111 -6.35 7.90 14.64
N SER A 112 -6.43 7.88 13.31
CA SER A 112 -7.42 7.11 12.54
C SER A 112 -6.79 5.86 11.93
N TRP A 113 -6.47 5.89 10.63
CA TRP A 113 -5.89 4.76 9.90
C TRP A 113 -4.48 4.40 10.36
N GLY A 114 -3.72 5.34 10.93
CA GLY A 114 -2.38 5.06 11.48
C GLY A 114 -2.37 4.07 12.65
N ARG A 115 -3.53 3.77 13.24
CA ARG A 115 -3.67 2.68 14.23
C ARG A 115 -3.38 1.30 13.65
N LEU A 116 -3.42 1.15 12.33
CA LEU A 116 -3.18 -0.10 11.59
C LEU A 116 -1.77 -0.16 10.97
N LYS A 117 -0.90 0.82 11.29
CA LYS A 117 0.40 1.02 10.64
C LYS A 117 1.29 -0.23 10.60
N SER A 118 1.19 -1.13 11.58
CA SER A 118 1.98 -2.37 11.64
C SER A 118 1.65 -3.37 10.52
N ILE A 119 0.47 -3.27 9.89
CA ILE A 119 0.04 -4.11 8.77
C ILE A 119 -0.26 -3.29 7.51
N THR A 120 0.14 -2.02 7.49
CA THR A 120 -0.08 -1.12 6.35
C THR A 120 0.95 -1.36 5.25
N ARG A 121 0.46 -1.40 4.01
CA ARG A 121 1.24 -1.43 2.77
C ARG A 121 0.74 -0.31 1.86
N PRO A 122 1.17 0.95 2.09
CA PRO A 122 0.61 2.11 1.43
C PRO A 122 1.24 2.34 0.05
N VAL A 123 0.50 3.01 -0.82
CA VAL A 123 1.05 3.74 -1.98
C VAL A 123 0.92 5.24 -1.72
N VAL A 124 1.67 6.03 -2.48
CA VAL A 124 1.72 7.49 -2.36
C VAL A 124 0.75 8.12 -3.36
N GLY A 125 -0.03 9.11 -2.94
CA GLY A 125 -0.90 9.91 -3.80
C GLY A 125 -0.29 11.26 -4.16
N ASN A 126 -1.03 12.09 -4.89
CA ASN A 126 -0.53 13.39 -5.34
C ASN A 126 -0.44 14.40 -4.17
N HIS A 127 -1.34 14.33 -3.19
CA HIS A 127 -1.31 15.25 -2.04
C HIS A 127 -0.11 15.05 -1.11
N GLU A 128 0.51 13.87 -1.14
CA GLU A 128 1.78 13.65 -0.44
C GLU A 128 2.95 14.37 -1.14
N TYR A 129 2.91 14.56 -2.45
CA TYR A 129 3.95 15.23 -3.23
C TYR A 129 3.85 16.75 -3.26
N GLU A 130 2.77 17.33 -2.71
CA GLU A 130 2.72 18.75 -2.37
C GLU A 130 3.81 19.13 -1.34
N GLU A 131 4.32 18.15 -0.59
CA GLU A 131 5.60 18.27 0.11
C GLU A 131 6.73 17.69 -0.77
N PRO A 132 7.85 18.41 -0.98
CA PRO A 132 8.94 17.96 -1.85
C PRO A 132 9.41 16.53 -1.54
N GLY A 133 9.31 15.67 -2.55
CA GLY A 133 9.71 14.26 -2.47
C GLY A 133 8.87 13.41 -1.51
N ALA A 134 7.68 13.88 -1.10
CA ALA A 134 6.80 13.22 -0.13
C ALA A 134 7.55 12.80 1.16
N ALA A 135 8.47 13.65 1.63
CA ALA A 135 9.45 13.32 2.66
C ALA A 135 8.79 12.83 3.97
N SER A 136 7.71 13.47 4.39
CA SER A 136 6.94 13.17 5.59
C SER A 136 6.16 11.87 5.44
N TYR A 137 5.61 11.56 4.27
CA TYR A 137 5.00 10.26 3.98
C TYR A 137 6.03 9.13 4.13
N TYR A 138 7.17 9.24 3.46
CA TYR A 138 8.21 8.21 3.53
C TYR A 138 8.82 8.08 4.92
N ARG A 139 8.98 9.19 5.65
CA ARG A 139 9.41 9.16 7.06
C ARG A 139 8.37 8.52 7.96
N TYR A 140 7.08 8.79 7.72
CA TYR A 140 6.00 8.22 8.52
C TYR A 140 5.94 6.70 8.32
N PHE A 141 5.88 6.20 7.09
CA PHE A 141 5.70 4.76 6.83
C PHE A 141 7.01 3.95 6.82
N GLY A 142 8.16 4.61 6.62
CA GLY A 142 9.46 3.96 6.55
C GLY A 142 9.48 2.87 5.47
N ALA A 143 10.06 1.71 5.80
CA ALA A 143 10.19 0.59 4.87
C ALA A 143 8.85 0.04 4.34
N ALA A 144 7.72 0.32 5.01
CA ALA A 144 6.41 -0.12 4.54
C ALA A 144 6.00 0.54 3.22
N ALA A 145 6.49 1.75 2.93
CA ALA A 145 6.21 2.49 1.70
C ALA A 145 7.23 2.22 0.57
N GLY A 146 8.12 1.23 0.74
CA GLY A 146 9.23 1.00 -0.16
C GLY A 146 10.34 2.05 -0.03
N SER A 147 11.25 2.08 -1.01
CA SER A 147 12.34 3.06 -1.01
C SER A 147 11.83 4.46 -1.38
N PRO A 148 12.20 5.53 -0.66
CA PRO A 148 11.88 6.92 -1.04
C PRO A 148 12.42 7.33 -2.42
N GLN A 149 13.43 6.63 -2.95
CA GLN A 149 13.98 6.91 -4.29
C GLN A 149 13.08 6.38 -5.43
N ARG A 150 12.11 5.52 -5.12
CA ARG A 150 11.29 4.81 -6.10
C ARG A 150 9.80 4.90 -5.79
N GLY A 151 9.39 4.60 -4.55
CA GLY A 151 7.98 4.63 -4.14
C GLY A 151 7.13 3.44 -4.63
N TYR A 152 7.77 2.38 -5.13
CA TYR A 152 7.11 1.15 -5.59
C TYR A 152 7.85 -0.09 -5.09
N TYR A 153 7.09 -1.17 -4.86
CA TYR A 153 7.56 -2.42 -4.26
C TYR A 153 6.55 -3.55 -4.50
N SER A 154 6.97 -4.80 -4.27
CA SER A 154 6.10 -5.98 -4.34
C SER A 154 6.32 -6.90 -3.13
N TYR A 155 5.35 -7.76 -2.86
CA TYR A 155 5.37 -8.73 -1.77
C TYR A 155 4.31 -9.80 -1.98
N ASP A 156 4.42 -10.90 -1.23
CA ASP A 156 3.45 -11.99 -1.29
C ASP A 156 2.51 -12.00 -0.07
N ILE A 157 1.25 -12.36 -0.30
CA ILE A 157 0.29 -12.73 0.75
C ILE A 157 -0.34 -14.07 0.36
N GLY A 158 -0.02 -15.14 1.10
CA GLY A 158 -0.44 -16.48 0.73
C GLY A 158 0.08 -16.84 -0.66
N GLN A 159 -0.82 -17.21 -1.58
CA GLN A 159 -0.48 -17.54 -2.97
C GLN A 159 -0.61 -16.34 -3.93
N TRP A 160 -0.89 -15.15 -3.40
CA TRP A 160 -1.02 -13.93 -4.19
C TRP A 160 0.28 -13.14 -4.21
N HIS A 161 0.58 -12.60 -5.38
CA HIS A 161 1.60 -11.59 -5.57
C HIS A 161 0.96 -10.20 -5.61
N LEU A 162 1.42 -9.30 -4.73
CA LEU A 162 0.90 -7.94 -4.60
C LEU A 162 1.96 -6.93 -5.03
N ILE A 163 1.55 -5.97 -5.85
CA ILE A 163 2.44 -4.97 -6.44
C ILE A 163 1.91 -3.56 -6.14
N ALA A 164 2.69 -2.79 -5.40
CA ALA A 164 2.41 -1.40 -5.05
C ALA A 164 3.19 -0.49 -6.02
N LEU A 165 2.48 0.31 -6.83
CA LEU A 165 3.08 1.21 -7.82
C LEU A 165 2.89 2.68 -7.42
N ASN A 166 3.78 3.54 -7.93
CA ASN A 166 3.68 4.99 -7.80
C ASN A 166 3.23 5.59 -9.13
N SER A 167 2.01 6.13 -9.14
CA SER A 167 1.39 6.75 -10.32
C SER A 167 1.64 8.26 -10.43
N ASN A 168 2.49 8.85 -9.59
CA ASN A 168 2.92 10.25 -9.71
C ASN A 168 4.08 10.34 -10.70
N CYS A 169 3.77 10.20 -11.99
CA CYS A 169 4.76 9.88 -13.02
C CYS A 169 5.90 10.91 -13.15
N SER A 170 5.65 12.19 -12.88
CA SER A 170 6.67 13.24 -12.84
C SER A 170 7.74 13.00 -11.76
N GLU A 171 7.36 12.38 -10.66
CA GLU A 171 8.18 12.21 -9.45
C GLU A 171 9.12 11.01 -9.52
N VAL A 172 8.86 10.07 -10.43
CA VAL A 172 9.51 8.75 -10.46
C VAL A 172 10.13 8.37 -11.80
N GLY A 173 10.43 9.37 -12.63
CA GLY A 173 11.07 9.16 -13.94
C GLY A 173 10.13 8.55 -14.98
N GLY A 174 8.82 8.76 -14.83
CA GLY A 174 7.77 8.36 -15.77
C GLY A 174 7.09 7.02 -15.46
N CYS A 175 5.90 6.85 -16.05
CA CYS A 175 5.10 5.62 -15.98
C CYS A 175 4.97 4.91 -17.34
N GLY A 176 5.49 5.51 -18.42
CA GLY A 176 5.39 4.99 -19.77
C GLY A 176 6.29 3.80 -20.08
N ILE A 177 6.20 3.29 -21.31
CA ILE A 177 7.04 2.19 -21.81
C ILE A 177 8.52 2.57 -21.67
N GLY A 178 9.30 1.70 -21.04
CA GLY A 178 10.73 1.93 -20.84
C GLY A 178 11.04 2.90 -19.70
N SER A 179 10.07 3.29 -18.86
CA SER A 179 10.39 3.97 -17.61
C SER A 179 11.11 3.02 -16.63
N PRO A 180 11.86 3.54 -15.65
CA PRO A 180 12.49 2.69 -14.64
C PRO A 180 11.49 1.78 -13.91
N GLN A 181 10.32 2.32 -13.57
CA GLN A 181 9.26 1.58 -12.88
C GLN A 181 8.60 0.52 -13.78
N GLU A 182 8.36 0.83 -15.06
CA GLU A 182 7.77 -0.14 -16.01
C GLU A 182 8.72 -1.32 -16.29
N ARG A 183 10.02 -1.05 -16.45
CA ARG A 183 11.03 -2.12 -16.58
C ARG A 183 11.12 -2.97 -15.32
N TRP A 184 11.09 -2.34 -14.15
CA TRP A 184 11.07 -3.06 -12.88
C TRP A 184 9.83 -3.94 -12.76
N LEU A 185 8.65 -3.41 -13.08
CA LEU A 185 7.39 -4.14 -13.05
C LEU A 185 7.43 -5.39 -13.95
N LYS A 186 7.93 -5.27 -15.19
CA LYS A 186 8.09 -6.41 -16.09
C LYS A 186 9.03 -7.48 -15.52
N ALA A 187 10.13 -7.07 -14.91
CA ALA A 187 11.07 -8.00 -14.29
C ALA A 187 10.47 -8.69 -13.06
N ASP A 188 9.74 -7.95 -12.22
CA ASP A 188 9.04 -8.45 -11.04
C ASP A 188 7.97 -9.49 -11.42
N LEU A 189 7.13 -9.17 -12.41
CA LEU A 189 6.12 -10.10 -12.94
C LEU A 189 6.75 -11.37 -13.52
N ALA A 190 7.86 -11.25 -14.26
CA ALA A 190 8.57 -12.41 -14.80
C ALA A 190 9.18 -13.31 -13.71
N ALA A 191 9.52 -12.75 -12.55
CA ALA A 191 10.05 -13.48 -11.40
C ALA A 191 8.97 -14.19 -10.56
N HIS A 192 7.69 -13.85 -10.75
CA HIS A 192 6.57 -14.42 -10.00
C HIS A 192 5.53 -15.09 -10.92
N PRO A 193 5.93 -16.05 -11.77
CA PRO A 193 5.01 -16.68 -12.71
C PRO A 193 3.95 -17.51 -11.97
N ARG A 194 2.73 -17.55 -12.52
CA ARG A 194 1.62 -18.44 -12.08
C ARG A 194 1.07 -18.17 -10.68
N LYS A 195 1.19 -16.94 -10.18
CA LYS A 195 0.48 -16.48 -8.98
C LYS A 195 -0.69 -15.58 -9.38
N CYS A 196 -1.78 -15.69 -8.64
CA CYS A 196 -2.79 -14.64 -8.67
C CYS A 196 -2.12 -13.30 -8.35
N THR A 197 -2.36 -12.27 -9.17
CA THR A 197 -1.66 -11.00 -9.08
C THR A 197 -2.64 -9.85 -8.88
N LEU A 198 -2.39 -9.07 -7.84
CA LEU A 198 -3.08 -7.82 -7.56
C LEU A 198 -2.07 -6.68 -7.59
N ALA A 199 -2.35 -5.66 -8.41
CA ALA A 199 -1.58 -4.42 -8.38
C ALA A 199 -2.42 -3.27 -7.81
N TYR A 200 -1.78 -2.28 -7.21
CA TYR A 200 -2.46 -1.13 -6.67
C TYR A 200 -1.59 0.12 -6.68
N TRP A 201 -2.22 1.27 -6.88
CA TRP A 201 -1.60 2.61 -6.92
C TRP A 201 -2.68 3.69 -6.72
N HIS A 202 -2.36 4.96 -6.93
CA HIS A 202 -3.29 6.05 -6.65
C HIS A 202 -4.23 6.39 -7.83
N HIS A 203 -3.70 6.81 -8.99
CA HIS A 203 -4.50 7.31 -10.13
C HIS A 203 -5.11 6.18 -11.00
N PRO A 204 -6.44 6.04 -11.10
CA PRO A 204 -7.08 4.93 -11.81
C PRO A 204 -6.87 4.99 -13.33
N ARG A 205 -6.69 3.84 -13.99
CA ARG A 205 -6.66 3.81 -15.46
C ARG A 205 -8.03 4.11 -16.06
N PHE A 206 -9.07 3.59 -15.43
CA PHE A 206 -10.46 3.79 -15.81
C PHE A 206 -11.28 4.38 -14.67
N SER A 207 -12.08 5.40 -14.92
CA SER A 207 -12.92 5.99 -13.87
C SER A 207 -14.07 6.79 -14.47
N SER A 208 -15.26 6.63 -13.89
CA SER A 208 -16.41 7.50 -14.15
C SER A 208 -16.50 8.66 -13.16
N GLY A 209 -15.44 8.89 -12.37
CA GLY A 209 -15.36 9.97 -11.40
C GLY A 209 -15.06 11.33 -12.04
N HIS A 210 -14.72 12.29 -11.20
CA HIS A 210 -14.43 13.67 -11.59
C HIS A 210 -13.16 13.79 -12.43
N HIS A 211 -12.11 13.04 -12.08
CA HIS A 211 -10.82 13.05 -12.77
C HIS A 211 -10.81 12.13 -13.99
N GLY A 212 -11.61 11.05 -13.97
CA GLY A 212 -11.82 10.19 -15.12
C GLY A 212 -10.63 9.27 -15.44
N ASN A 213 -10.55 8.81 -16.68
CA ASN A 213 -9.51 7.87 -17.11
C ASN A 213 -8.10 8.52 -17.10
N ASN A 214 -7.11 7.87 -16.49
CA ASN A 214 -5.72 8.29 -16.57
C ASN A 214 -4.88 7.40 -17.51
N SER A 215 -4.51 7.91 -18.69
CA SER A 215 -3.70 7.16 -19.67
C SER A 215 -2.21 7.04 -19.33
N ASP A 216 -1.69 7.77 -18.34
CA ASP A 216 -0.27 7.70 -17.98
C ASP A 216 0.11 6.33 -17.41
N THR A 217 -0.85 5.61 -16.84
CA THR A 217 -0.67 4.26 -16.29
C THR A 217 -0.86 3.14 -17.33
N GLN A 218 -1.04 3.49 -18.61
CA GLN A 218 -1.28 2.54 -19.70
C GLN A 218 -0.20 1.44 -19.80
N ALA A 219 1.07 1.80 -19.63
CA ALA A 219 2.16 0.84 -19.75
C ALA A 219 2.18 -0.16 -18.57
N PHE A 220 1.77 0.25 -17.38
CA PHE A 220 1.58 -0.65 -16.24
C PHE A 220 0.48 -1.67 -16.56
N TRP A 221 -0.67 -1.21 -17.06
CA TRP A 221 -1.75 -2.09 -17.48
C TRP A 221 -1.34 -3.09 -18.57
N GLN A 222 -0.53 -2.64 -19.55
CA GLN A 222 -0.01 -3.54 -20.58
C GLN A 222 0.91 -4.61 -20.01
N ALA A 223 1.82 -4.26 -19.10
CA ALA A 223 2.71 -5.22 -18.45
C ALA A 223 1.91 -6.23 -17.59
N LEU A 224 0.97 -5.73 -16.79
CA LEU A 224 0.08 -6.54 -15.95
C LEU A 224 -0.76 -7.51 -16.77
N ALA A 225 -1.40 -7.04 -17.85
CA ALA A 225 -2.24 -7.87 -18.70
C ALA A 225 -1.41 -8.94 -19.44
N ALA A 226 -0.20 -8.59 -19.90
CA ALA A 226 0.71 -9.54 -20.53
C ALA A 226 1.15 -10.67 -19.56
N ALA A 227 1.25 -10.36 -18.27
CA ALA A 227 1.56 -11.31 -17.21
C ALA A 227 0.33 -12.06 -16.64
N GLY A 228 -0.88 -11.72 -17.08
CA GLY A 228 -2.11 -12.33 -16.58
C GLY A 228 -2.53 -11.87 -15.18
N ALA A 229 -2.32 -10.59 -14.84
CA ALA A 229 -2.81 -10.05 -13.57
C ALA A 229 -4.34 -10.02 -13.49
N ASP A 230 -4.87 -10.09 -12.27
CA ASP A 230 -6.30 -10.31 -12.02
C ASP A 230 -7.02 -9.03 -11.59
N VAL A 231 -6.38 -8.28 -10.68
CA VAL A 231 -7.03 -7.15 -9.98
C VAL A 231 -6.13 -5.92 -9.97
N VAL A 232 -6.73 -4.76 -10.22
CA VAL A 232 -6.14 -3.44 -9.97
C VAL A 232 -7.00 -2.65 -9.00
N LEU A 233 -6.37 -2.07 -7.97
CA LEU A 233 -7.01 -1.15 -7.04
C LEU A 233 -6.44 0.27 -7.19
N ALA A 234 -7.30 1.27 -7.19
CA ALA A 234 -6.93 2.68 -7.26
C ALA A 234 -7.83 3.54 -6.35
N GLY A 235 -7.39 4.77 -6.06
CA GLY A 235 -8.16 5.80 -5.35
C GLY A 235 -8.33 7.03 -6.25
N HIS A 236 -7.95 8.21 -5.75
CA HIS A 236 -7.88 9.52 -6.41
C HIS A 236 -9.24 10.12 -6.75
N ASP A 237 -10.06 9.37 -7.46
CA ASP A 237 -11.46 9.73 -7.66
C ASP A 237 -12.27 9.31 -6.44
N HIS A 238 -12.93 10.29 -5.82
CA HIS A 238 -13.58 10.14 -4.51
C HIS A 238 -14.95 9.47 -4.61
N HIS A 239 -14.95 8.22 -5.07
CA HIS A 239 -16.12 7.35 -5.14
C HIS A 239 -15.71 5.87 -5.11
N TYR A 240 -16.70 5.00 -4.98
CA TYR A 240 -16.56 3.58 -5.24
C TYR A 240 -16.99 3.26 -6.67
N GLU A 241 -16.17 2.50 -7.39
CA GLU A 241 -16.53 1.97 -8.69
C GLU A 241 -15.87 0.61 -8.97
N ARG A 242 -16.63 -0.31 -9.55
CA ARG A 242 -16.14 -1.61 -10.01
C ARG A 242 -16.39 -1.78 -11.49
N PHE A 243 -15.33 -2.09 -12.23
CA PHE A 243 -15.39 -2.41 -13.66
C PHE A 243 -15.52 -3.92 -13.88
N ALA A 244 -16.03 -4.31 -15.04
CA ALA A 244 -15.88 -5.68 -15.54
C ALA A 244 -14.40 -5.95 -15.91
N PRO A 245 -13.96 -7.21 -16.00
CA PRO A 245 -12.64 -7.54 -16.50
C PRO A 245 -12.42 -6.99 -17.91
N GLN A 246 -11.34 -6.24 -18.11
CA GLN A 246 -11.09 -5.56 -19.38
C GLN A 246 -9.61 -5.51 -19.74
N THR A 247 -9.34 -5.30 -21.02
CA THR A 247 -7.99 -5.13 -21.55
C THR A 247 -7.42 -3.75 -21.22
N PRO A 248 -6.11 -3.51 -21.42
CA PRO A 248 -5.52 -2.19 -21.27
C PRO A 248 -6.15 -1.09 -22.15
N GLN A 249 -6.91 -1.45 -23.19
CA GLN A 249 -7.63 -0.51 -24.05
C GLN A 249 -9.10 -0.32 -23.64
N GLY A 250 -9.52 -0.89 -22.51
CA GLY A 250 -10.90 -0.79 -22.02
C GLY A 250 -11.90 -1.63 -22.81
N LYS A 251 -11.44 -2.68 -23.50
CA LYS A 251 -12.33 -3.66 -24.14
C LYS A 251 -12.68 -4.75 -23.15
N LEU A 252 -13.96 -5.13 -23.06
CA LEU A 252 -14.40 -6.27 -22.26
C LEU A 252 -13.63 -7.54 -22.63
N ASP A 253 -13.07 -8.20 -21.61
CA ASP A 253 -12.39 -9.49 -21.74
C ASP A 253 -12.67 -10.29 -20.46
N PRO A 254 -13.79 -11.05 -20.41
CA PRO A 254 -14.20 -11.76 -19.20
C PRO A 254 -13.23 -12.86 -18.75
N ASP A 255 -12.46 -13.40 -19.70
CA ASP A 255 -11.63 -14.59 -19.48
C ASP A 255 -10.18 -14.25 -19.14
N ARG A 256 -9.68 -13.07 -19.54
CA ARG A 256 -8.27 -12.67 -19.33
C ARG A 256 -8.07 -11.20 -18.97
N GLY A 257 -9.15 -10.41 -18.90
CA GLY A 257 -9.10 -9.01 -18.54
C GLY A 257 -8.81 -8.79 -17.05
N ILE A 258 -8.30 -7.61 -16.73
CA ILE A 258 -8.05 -7.20 -15.34
C ILE A 258 -9.32 -6.54 -14.80
N ARG A 259 -9.74 -6.91 -13.58
CA ARG A 259 -10.80 -6.20 -12.87
C ARG A 259 -10.23 -4.99 -12.13
N GLN A 260 -10.73 -3.80 -12.43
CA GLN A 260 -10.38 -2.59 -11.67
C GLN A 260 -11.44 -2.22 -10.65
N PHE A 261 -10.98 -1.76 -9.47
CA PHE A 261 -11.78 -1.04 -8.49
C PHE A 261 -11.20 0.36 -8.25
N VAL A 262 -12.06 1.37 -8.28
CA VAL A 262 -11.81 2.68 -7.68
C VAL A 262 -12.41 2.67 -6.29
N VAL A 263 -11.61 2.98 -5.27
CA VAL A 263 -11.99 2.92 -3.86
C VAL A 263 -11.51 4.19 -3.15
N GLY A 264 -11.84 5.36 -3.71
CA GLY A 264 -11.56 6.67 -3.11
C GLY A 264 -12.57 7.05 -2.02
N THR A 265 -12.92 6.09 -1.17
CA THR A 265 -14.01 6.20 -0.18
C THR A 265 -13.49 6.31 1.25
N GLY A 266 -12.20 6.64 1.40
CA GLY A 266 -11.47 6.55 2.67
C GLY A 266 -11.87 7.61 3.68
N GLY A 267 -12.26 8.81 3.25
CA GLY A 267 -12.88 9.76 4.17
C GLY A 267 -12.91 11.22 3.78
N LYS A 268 -12.09 11.74 2.85
CA LYS A 268 -11.96 13.20 2.67
C LYS A 268 -13.29 13.87 2.31
N ASN A 269 -13.80 13.60 1.12
CA ASN A 269 -15.10 14.01 0.60
C ASN A 269 -15.52 12.98 -0.47
N HIS A 270 -16.67 13.20 -1.13
CA HIS A 270 -16.98 12.55 -2.41
C HIS A 270 -17.00 13.60 -3.52
N TYR A 271 -16.81 13.15 -4.75
CA TYR A 271 -17.11 13.93 -5.95
C TYR A 271 -18.43 13.49 -6.59
N GLU A 272 -18.99 14.33 -7.45
CA GLU A 272 -20.03 13.88 -8.37
C GLU A 272 -19.42 12.96 -9.44
N LEU A 273 -20.20 12.01 -9.92
CA LEU A 273 -19.80 11.17 -11.05
C LEU A 273 -19.84 12.00 -12.34
N GLY A 274 -18.84 11.79 -13.19
CA GLY A 274 -18.77 12.33 -14.54
C GLY A 274 -19.38 11.40 -15.58
N GLU A 275 -18.75 11.34 -16.75
CA GLU A 275 -19.16 10.43 -17.82
C GLU A 275 -18.96 8.97 -17.40
N ILE A 276 -20.05 8.19 -17.46
CA ILE A 276 -19.99 6.76 -17.14
C ILE A 276 -19.21 6.01 -18.20
N GLN A 277 -18.07 5.45 -17.78
CA GLN A 277 -17.18 4.73 -18.66
C GLN A 277 -17.73 3.34 -19.04
N PRO A 278 -17.36 2.81 -20.23
CA PRO A 278 -17.71 1.45 -20.61
C PRO A 278 -17.34 0.43 -19.55
N HIS A 279 -18.20 -0.59 -19.41
CA HIS A 279 -17.99 -1.72 -18.50
C HIS A 279 -17.93 -1.37 -17.00
N SER A 280 -18.26 -0.13 -16.63
CA SER A 280 -18.53 0.22 -15.24
C SER A 280 -19.79 -0.50 -14.75
N GLN A 281 -19.65 -1.41 -13.79
CA GLN A 281 -20.71 -2.31 -13.34
C GLN A 281 -21.45 -1.78 -12.10
N VAL A 282 -20.71 -1.22 -11.14
CA VAL A 282 -21.26 -0.70 -9.88
C VAL A 282 -20.56 0.61 -9.56
N ARG A 283 -21.31 1.60 -9.10
CA ARG A 283 -20.83 2.94 -8.72
C ARG A 283 -21.55 3.39 -7.45
N ASN A 284 -20.85 4.10 -6.57
CA ASN A 284 -21.43 4.82 -5.44
C ASN A 284 -20.57 6.04 -5.11
N ALA A 285 -21.19 7.21 -4.96
CA ALA A 285 -20.51 8.48 -4.71
C ALA A 285 -21.06 9.21 -3.48
N ASP A 286 -21.66 8.48 -2.52
CA ASP A 286 -22.30 9.06 -1.34
C ASP A 286 -22.05 8.28 -0.04
N THR A 287 -21.32 7.17 -0.12
CA THR A 287 -21.10 6.25 1.00
C THR A 287 -19.61 5.96 1.17
N TYR A 288 -19.09 6.36 2.32
CA TYR A 288 -17.74 6.01 2.74
C TYR A 288 -17.64 4.56 3.16
N GLY A 289 -16.47 3.96 2.98
CA GLY A 289 -16.26 2.56 3.28
C GLY A 289 -14.91 2.06 2.80
N VAL A 290 -14.73 0.76 2.89
CA VAL A 290 -13.51 0.06 2.51
C VAL A 290 -13.83 -1.16 1.66
N LEU A 291 -12.97 -1.47 0.70
CA LEU A 291 -13.05 -2.73 -0.05
C LEU A 291 -12.28 -3.81 0.72
N LYS A 292 -12.96 -4.86 1.17
CA LYS A 292 -12.34 -6.07 1.72
C LYS A 292 -12.19 -7.13 0.63
N LEU A 293 -11.01 -7.72 0.52
CA LEU A 293 -10.72 -8.84 -0.38
C LEU A 293 -10.26 -10.04 0.43
N THR A 294 -10.82 -11.22 0.14
CA THR A 294 -10.34 -12.50 0.66
C THR A 294 -9.63 -13.25 -0.45
N LEU A 295 -8.35 -13.56 -0.22
CA LEU A 295 -7.40 -14.02 -1.24
C LEU A 295 -7.21 -15.55 -1.13
N HIS A 296 -7.96 -16.31 -1.93
CA HIS A 296 -7.83 -17.77 -2.01
C HIS A 296 -6.73 -18.16 -3.01
N PRO A 297 -6.22 -19.40 -2.99
CA PRO A 297 -5.14 -19.80 -3.89
C PRO A 297 -5.36 -19.57 -5.39
N THR A 298 -6.61 -19.59 -5.86
CA THR A 298 -6.98 -19.51 -7.28
C THR A 298 -8.18 -18.60 -7.56
N ARG A 299 -8.59 -17.80 -6.57
CA ARG A 299 -9.73 -16.87 -6.69
C ARG A 299 -9.65 -15.78 -5.63
N TYR A 300 -10.47 -14.74 -5.79
CA TYR A 300 -10.71 -13.76 -4.75
C TYR A 300 -12.20 -13.53 -4.55
N ASP A 301 -12.57 -13.24 -3.31
CA ASP A 301 -13.88 -12.72 -2.96
C ASP A 301 -13.73 -11.24 -2.61
N TRP A 302 -14.66 -10.38 -3.02
CA TRP A 302 -14.68 -8.97 -2.63
C TRP A 302 -15.97 -8.61 -1.91
N ARG A 303 -15.87 -7.63 -1.01
CA ARG A 303 -17.01 -6.97 -0.39
C ARG A 303 -16.67 -5.52 -0.06
N PHE A 304 -17.48 -4.59 -0.55
CA PHE A 304 -17.48 -3.23 -0.05
C PHE A 304 -18.19 -3.19 1.32
N ILE A 305 -17.50 -2.67 2.32
CA ILE A 305 -18.01 -2.52 3.69
C ILE A 305 -18.22 -1.03 3.92
N SER A 306 -19.48 -0.63 4.02
CA SER A 306 -19.86 0.75 4.28
C SER A 306 -19.69 1.13 5.74
N GLU A 307 -19.46 2.42 5.99
CA GLU A 307 -19.49 2.97 7.34
C GLU A 307 -20.84 2.72 8.04
N ALA A 308 -20.82 2.72 9.38
CA ALA A 308 -22.01 2.43 10.18
C ALA A 308 -23.18 3.38 9.83
N GLY A 309 -24.38 2.81 9.69
CA GLY A 309 -25.59 3.56 9.35
C GLY A 309 -25.82 3.76 7.85
N LYS A 310 -24.93 3.27 6.98
CA LYS A 310 -25.10 3.25 5.52
C LYS A 310 -25.41 1.84 5.03
N SER A 311 -26.13 1.74 3.91
CA SER A 311 -26.65 0.47 3.38
C SER A 311 -26.05 0.05 2.04
N PHE A 312 -25.28 0.92 1.38
CA PHE A 312 -24.62 0.54 0.13
C PHE A 312 -23.73 -0.68 0.37
N SER A 313 -23.74 -1.62 -0.56
CA SER A 313 -22.86 -2.77 -0.54
C SER A 313 -22.66 -3.28 -1.96
N ASP A 314 -21.50 -3.84 -2.20
CA ASP A 314 -21.17 -4.58 -3.41
C ASP A 314 -20.35 -5.80 -2.99
N SER A 315 -20.60 -6.95 -3.59
CA SER A 315 -19.86 -8.16 -3.28
C SER A 315 -19.88 -9.14 -4.43
N GLY A 316 -18.90 -10.03 -4.45
CA GLY A 316 -18.81 -11.09 -5.44
C GLY A 316 -17.52 -11.88 -5.28
N ASN A 317 -17.27 -12.74 -6.26
CA ASN A 317 -16.03 -13.51 -6.35
C ASN A 317 -15.66 -13.72 -7.82
N SER A 318 -14.38 -14.01 -8.08
CA SER A 318 -13.88 -14.33 -9.41
C SER A 318 -12.64 -15.23 -9.30
N PRO A 319 -12.45 -16.21 -10.19
CA PRO A 319 -11.19 -16.92 -10.31
C PRO A 319 -10.07 -15.96 -10.71
N CYS A 320 -8.83 -16.39 -10.45
CA CYS A 320 -7.65 -15.83 -11.11
C CYS A 320 -7.43 -16.52 -12.46
N HIS A 321 -6.69 -15.87 -13.35
CA HIS A 321 -6.35 -16.37 -14.69
C HIS A 321 -5.17 -17.36 -14.71
#